data_AF-A0A7C0TUM6-F1
#
_entry.id   AF-A0A7C0TUM6-F1
#
_cell.length_a   1.000
_cell.length_b   1.000
_cell.length_c   1.000
_cell.angle_alpha   90.00
_cell.angle_beta   90.00
_cell.angle_gamma   90.00
#
_symmetry.space_group_name_H-M   'P 1'
#
loop_
_entity.id
_entity.type
_entity.pdbx_description
1 polymer ?
#
loop_
_entity_poly.entity_id
_entity_poly.type
_entity_poly.pdbx_seq_one_letter_code
_entity_poly.pdbx_strand_id
1 'polypeptide(L)'
;MADTTETAQAQTDDLALLLGQDRKTFIIRLQPGKQLHTHRGIISHDDLIGAPWGAQRCSHLGYRFLLLRPSTDDLVRNLKRNTQIVYPKDAGYLLMKMRIRPGCRVVEAGTGSGGMTMVLAQAIAPTGRVYSYEVRPEMQALARQNLEALGLADGVEFKLRDITEGFDERNADALFLDVPTPWDYLPQAHAALIGGGFLGCILPTANQVSR
;
A
#
# COMPACT_ATOMS: atom_id res chain seq x y z
N MET A 1 -9.74 -26.77 -32.23
CA MET A 1 -10.00 -26.80 -30.78
C MET A 1 -10.14 -25.36 -30.34
N ALA A 2 -11.29 -24.99 -29.78
CA ALA A 2 -11.57 -23.62 -29.35
C ALA A 2 -10.68 -23.27 -28.16
N ASP A 3 -9.75 -22.34 -28.37
CA ASP A 3 -8.99 -21.70 -27.29
C ASP A 3 -9.86 -20.56 -26.75
N THR A 4 -10.84 -20.91 -25.91
CA THR A 4 -11.54 -19.93 -25.08
C THR A 4 -10.57 -19.51 -23.97
N THR A 5 -9.68 -18.58 -24.29
CA THR A 5 -8.98 -17.80 -23.27
C THR A 5 -10.04 -16.96 -22.57
N GLU A 6 -10.60 -17.49 -21.49
CA GLU A 6 -11.53 -16.78 -20.63
C GLU A 6 -10.80 -15.54 -20.10
N THR A 7 -11.03 -14.40 -20.74
CA THR A 7 -10.37 -13.15 -20.36
C THR A 7 -10.90 -12.79 -18.98
N ALA A 8 -10.01 -12.70 -17.98
CA ALA A 8 -10.40 -12.30 -16.64
C ALA A 8 -11.25 -11.03 -16.70
N GLN A 9 -12.43 -11.06 -16.09
CA GLN A 9 -13.38 -9.95 -16.08
C GLN A 9 -13.26 -9.18 -14.77
N ALA A 10 -13.62 -7.90 -14.81
CA ALA A 10 -13.76 -7.07 -13.62
C ALA A 10 -15.04 -7.46 -12.86
N GLN A 11 -14.93 -7.64 -11.56
CA GLN A 11 -16.02 -8.05 -10.68
C GLN A 11 -16.43 -6.92 -9.72
N THR A 12 -17.53 -7.12 -9.02
CA THR A 12 -17.88 -6.28 -7.86
C THR A 12 -16.77 -6.35 -6.80
N ASP A 13 -16.54 -5.25 -6.10
CA ASP A 13 -15.49 -5.05 -5.09
C ASP A 13 -14.05 -5.04 -5.60
N ASP A 14 -13.80 -5.35 -6.88
CA ASP A 14 -12.48 -5.19 -7.49
C ASP A 14 -12.02 -3.72 -7.44
N LEU A 15 -10.72 -3.54 -7.21
CA LEU A 15 -10.07 -2.25 -7.38
C LEU A 15 -9.68 -2.08 -8.86
N ALA A 16 -10.23 -1.07 -9.52
CA ALA A 16 -10.03 -0.79 -10.93
C ALA A 16 -9.27 0.52 -11.14
N LEU A 17 -8.34 0.52 -12.10
CA LEU A 17 -7.66 1.69 -12.62
C LEU A 17 -8.26 2.04 -13.99
N LEU A 18 -8.82 3.25 -14.10
CA LEU A 18 -9.26 3.83 -15.36
C LEU A 18 -8.17 4.76 -15.89
N LEU A 19 -7.51 4.33 -16.96
CA LEU A 19 -6.50 5.12 -17.66
C LEU A 19 -7.17 5.90 -18.80
N GLY A 20 -7.27 7.22 -18.67
CA GLY A 20 -7.75 8.08 -19.73
C GLY A 20 -6.77 8.16 -20.89
N GLN A 21 -7.27 8.48 -22.09
CA GLN A 21 -6.42 8.72 -23.27
C GLN A 21 -5.40 9.87 -23.09
N ASP A 22 -5.59 10.77 -22.12
CA ASP A 22 -4.62 11.80 -21.72
C ASP A 22 -3.63 11.34 -20.63
N ARG A 23 -3.59 10.03 -20.36
CA ARG A 23 -2.78 9.36 -19.32
C ARG A 23 -3.15 9.71 -17.87
N LYS A 24 -4.26 10.43 -17.63
CA LYS A 24 -4.77 10.58 -16.26
C LYS A 24 -5.37 9.28 -15.77
N THR A 25 -5.07 8.93 -14.53
CA THR A 25 -5.55 7.70 -13.89
C THR A 25 -6.58 8.00 -12.81
N PHE A 26 -7.57 7.13 -12.70
CA PHE A 26 -8.53 7.14 -11.59
C PHE A 26 -8.59 5.74 -11.00
N ILE A 27 -8.41 5.61 -9.69
CA ILE A 27 -8.55 4.34 -8.98
C ILE A 27 -9.87 4.33 -8.23
N ILE A 28 -10.70 3.34 -8.52
CA ILE A 28 -12.04 3.20 -7.95
C ILE A 28 -12.27 1.76 -7.49
N ARG A 29 -13.11 1.59 -6.47
CA ARG A 29 -13.66 0.28 -6.12
C ARG A 29 -14.97 0.08 -6.88
N LEU A 30 -15.07 -1.01 -7.64
CA LEU A 30 -16.26 -1.32 -8.43
C LEU A 30 -17.41 -1.71 -7.49
N GLN A 31 -18.57 -1.10 -7.74
CA GLN A 31 -19.74 -1.16 -6.88
C GLN A 31 -20.97 -0.98 -7.77
N PRO A 32 -21.95 -1.90 -7.78
CA PRO A 32 -23.16 -1.76 -8.58
C PRO A 32 -23.89 -0.44 -8.34
N GLY A 33 -24.39 0.18 -9.41
CA GLY A 33 -25.13 1.44 -9.37
C GLY A 33 -24.32 2.69 -8.99
N LYS A 34 -23.01 2.57 -8.74
CA LYS A 34 -22.13 3.72 -8.49
C LYS A 34 -21.63 4.32 -9.80
N GLN A 35 -21.19 5.57 -9.73
CA GLN A 35 -20.72 6.34 -10.87
C GLN A 35 -19.42 7.06 -10.51
N LEU A 36 -18.46 7.08 -11.43
CA LEU A 36 -17.29 7.94 -11.34
C LEU A 36 -17.55 9.23 -12.11
N HIS A 37 -17.51 10.36 -11.41
CA HIS A 37 -17.65 11.69 -12.00
C HIS A 37 -16.28 12.29 -12.28
N THR A 38 -16.06 12.70 -13.53
CA THR A 38 -14.82 13.37 -13.95
C THR A 38 -15.12 14.60 -14.80
N HIS A 39 -14.12 15.46 -14.99
CA HIS A 39 -14.15 16.54 -15.99
C HIS A 39 -14.26 16.04 -17.44
N ARG A 40 -14.19 14.72 -17.68
CA ARG A 40 -14.34 14.06 -18.98
C ARG A 40 -15.69 13.32 -19.11
N GLY A 41 -16.61 13.57 -18.20
CA GLY A 41 -17.90 12.91 -18.13
C GLY A 41 -17.97 11.88 -17.00
N ILE A 42 -19.10 11.19 -16.97
CA ILE A 42 -19.51 10.19 -15.98
C ILE A 42 -19.39 8.81 -16.60
N ILE A 43 -18.87 7.86 -15.83
CA ILE A 43 -18.74 6.45 -16.19
C ILE A 43 -19.52 5.65 -15.14
N SER A 44 -20.46 4.82 -15.57
CA SER A 44 -21.18 3.92 -14.68
C SER A 44 -20.28 2.75 -14.29
N HIS A 45 -20.29 2.35 -13.02
CA HIS A 45 -19.59 1.14 -12.59
C HIS A 45 -20.21 -0.11 -13.21
N ASP A 46 -21.51 -0.09 -13.50
CA ASP A 46 -22.23 -1.20 -14.15
C ASP A 46 -21.72 -1.48 -15.57
N ASP A 47 -21.15 -0.47 -16.26
CA ASP A 47 -20.53 -0.62 -17.58
C ASP A 47 -19.13 -1.27 -17.49
N LEU A 48 -18.54 -1.28 -16.29
CA LEU A 48 -17.20 -1.81 -16.01
C LEU A 48 -17.28 -3.24 -15.44
N ILE A 49 -18.27 -3.52 -14.60
CA ILE A 49 -18.47 -4.86 -14.02
C ILE A 49 -18.85 -5.85 -15.12
N GLY A 50 -18.23 -7.02 -15.13
CA GLY A 50 -18.35 -8.03 -16.19
C GLY A 50 -17.54 -7.72 -17.46
N ALA A 51 -16.97 -6.52 -17.58
CA ALA A 51 -16.07 -6.20 -18.70
C ALA A 51 -14.74 -6.95 -18.56
N PRO A 52 -14.12 -7.41 -19.67
CA PRO A 52 -12.78 -7.97 -19.61
C PRO A 52 -11.77 -6.87 -19.20
N TRP A 53 -10.79 -7.24 -18.38
CA TRP A 53 -9.66 -6.36 -18.11
C TRP A 53 -8.93 -6.00 -19.42
N GLY A 54 -8.50 -4.75 -19.55
CA GLY A 54 -7.95 -4.19 -20.80
C GLY A 54 -9.02 -3.68 -21.78
N ALA A 55 -10.30 -3.76 -21.44
CA ALA A 55 -11.34 -3.21 -22.31
C ALA A 55 -11.36 -1.68 -22.31
N GLN A 56 -11.67 -1.09 -23.48
CA GLN A 56 -11.96 0.33 -23.57
C GLN A 56 -13.41 0.60 -23.18
N ARG A 57 -13.65 1.63 -22.38
CA ARG A 57 -14.97 2.09 -21.95
C ARG A 57 -15.07 3.60 -22.15
N CYS A 58 -16.25 4.07 -22.53
CA CYS A 58 -16.48 5.48 -22.79
C CYS A 58 -17.30 6.09 -21.66
N SER A 59 -17.00 7.33 -21.28
CA SER A 59 -17.95 8.14 -20.52
C SER A 59 -19.17 8.47 -21.39
N HIS A 60 -20.23 9.00 -20.77
CA HIS A 60 -21.40 9.49 -21.51
C HIS A 60 -21.08 10.63 -22.52
N LEU A 61 -19.90 11.25 -22.43
CA LEU A 61 -19.42 12.25 -23.40
C LEU A 61 -18.55 11.63 -24.52
N GLY A 62 -18.44 10.30 -24.58
CA GLY A 62 -17.63 9.59 -25.56
C GLY A 62 -16.12 9.59 -25.26
N TYR A 63 -15.68 10.10 -24.11
CA TYR A 63 -14.27 10.10 -23.73
C TYR A 63 -13.82 8.69 -23.34
N ARG A 64 -12.69 8.24 -23.88
CA ARG A 64 -12.21 6.86 -23.77
C ARG A 64 -11.32 6.65 -22.54
N PHE A 65 -11.62 5.58 -21.80
CA PHE A 65 -10.83 5.03 -20.71
C PHE A 65 -10.46 3.59 -20.99
N LEU A 66 -9.30 3.16 -20.52
CA LEU A 66 -8.89 1.77 -20.47
C LEU A 66 -9.11 1.23 -19.05
N LEU A 67 -9.86 0.14 -18.93
CA LEU A 67 -10.14 -0.53 -17.66
C LEU A 67 -9.01 -1.51 -17.32
N LEU A 68 -8.23 -1.23 -16.28
CA LEU A 68 -7.05 -1.99 -15.88
C LEU A 68 -7.08 -2.36 -14.39
N ARG A 69 -6.25 -3.33 -14.02
CA ARG A 69 -5.91 -3.58 -12.61
C ARG A 69 -4.81 -2.60 -12.18
N PRO A 70 -4.94 -1.89 -11.06
CA PRO A 70 -3.86 -1.07 -10.54
C PRO A 70 -2.70 -1.95 -10.09
N SER A 71 -1.47 -1.57 -10.47
CA SER A 71 -0.26 -2.13 -9.89
C SER A 71 -0.02 -1.54 -8.50
N THR A 72 0.85 -2.17 -7.70
CA THR A 72 1.27 -1.59 -6.42
C THR A 72 1.93 -0.20 -6.60
N ASP A 73 2.64 0.05 -7.71
CA ASP A 73 3.18 1.38 -8.04
C ASP A 73 2.05 2.41 -8.23
N ASP A 74 0.98 2.06 -8.93
CA ASP A 74 -0.19 2.92 -9.09
C ASP A 74 -0.82 3.27 -7.73
N LEU A 75 -0.95 2.27 -6.85
CA LEU A 75 -1.50 2.47 -5.50
C LEU A 75 -0.64 3.40 -4.66
N VAL A 76 0.68 3.19 -4.62
CA VAL A 76 1.62 4.02 -3.84
C VAL A 76 1.57 5.48 -4.32
N ARG A 77 1.50 5.70 -5.63
CA ARG A 77 1.50 7.06 -6.22
C ARG A 77 0.19 7.81 -6.03
N ASN A 78 -0.94 7.10 -5.99
CA ASN A 78 -2.27 7.70 -5.86
C ASN A 78 -2.79 7.72 -4.42
N LEU A 79 -2.00 7.24 -3.45
CA LEU A 79 -2.36 7.26 -2.05
C LEU A 79 -2.55 8.69 -1.54
N LYS A 80 -3.62 8.93 -0.77
CA LYS A 80 -3.81 10.21 -0.08
C LYS A 80 -2.69 10.37 0.95
N ARG A 81 -1.94 11.47 0.87
CA ARG A 81 -0.75 11.67 1.70
C ARG A 81 -0.67 13.07 2.29
N ASN A 82 -0.27 13.14 3.55
CA ASN A 82 0.09 14.37 4.26
C ASN A 82 1.59 14.41 4.61
N THR A 83 2.31 13.31 4.39
CA THR A 83 3.76 13.18 4.62
C THR A 83 4.48 12.72 3.37
N GLN A 84 5.80 12.84 3.39
CA GLN A 84 6.65 12.12 2.45
C GLN A 84 6.42 10.61 2.61
N ILE A 85 6.52 9.88 1.49
CA ILE A 85 6.38 8.43 1.42
C ILE A 85 7.67 7.81 0.87
N VAL A 86 7.90 6.54 1.21
CA VAL A 86 8.86 5.69 0.50
C VAL A 86 8.32 5.42 -0.90
N TYR A 87 9.07 5.81 -1.94
CA TYR A 87 8.65 5.62 -3.32
C TYR A 87 8.92 4.17 -3.81
N PRO A 88 8.22 3.73 -4.87
CA PRO A 88 8.25 2.33 -5.31
C PRO A 88 9.65 1.74 -5.57
N LYS A 89 10.60 2.55 -6.06
CA LYS A 89 12.00 2.12 -6.24
C LYS A 89 12.62 1.63 -4.94
N ASP A 90 12.47 2.42 -3.88
CA ASP A 90 13.07 2.13 -2.58
C ASP A 90 12.26 1.07 -1.84
N ALA A 91 10.93 1.11 -1.93
CA ALA A 91 10.05 0.10 -1.34
C ALA A 91 10.36 -1.31 -1.89
N GLY A 92 10.48 -1.46 -3.22
CA GLY A 92 10.84 -2.73 -3.84
C GLY A 92 12.22 -3.24 -3.40
N TYR A 93 13.20 -2.35 -3.31
CA TYR A 93 14.53 -2.70 -2.80
C TYR A 93 14.49 -3.13 -1.32
N LEU A 94 13.72 -2.43 -0.47
CA LEU A 94 13.55 -2.77 0.94
C LEU A 94 12.91 -4.15 1.11
N LEU A 95 11.84 -4.46 0.37
CA LEU A 95 11.22 -5.78 0.39
C LEU A 95 12.23 -6.89 0.10
N MET A 96 13.04 -6.71 -0.94
CA MET A 96 14.09 -7.66 -1.33
C MET A 96 15.17 -7.78 -0.25
N LYS A 97 15.69 -6.65 0.24
CA LYS A 97 16.82 -6.61 1.17
C LYS A 97 16.45 -7.13 2.57
N MET A 98 15.21 -6.92 3.00
CA MET A 98 14.72 -7.31 4.32
C MET A 98 14.05 -8.70 4.34
N ARG A 99 14.17 -9.47 3.24
CA ARG A 99 13.56 -10.82 3.11
C ARG A 99 12.05 -10.81 3.40
N ILE A 100 11.34 -9.79 2.94
CA ILE A 100 9.88 -9.71 3.12
C ILE A 100 9.22 -10.73 2.19
N ARG A 101 8.40 -11.62 2.77
CA ARG A 101 7.72 -12.73 2.08
C ARG A 101 6.36 -13.01 2.72
N PRO A 102 5.47 -13.74 2.04
CA PRO A 102 4.22 -14.22 2.62
C PRO A 102 4.42 -14.87 3.99
N GLY A 103 3.60 -14.49 4.97
CA GLY A 103 3.66 -15.01 6.34
C GLY A 103 4.60 -14.28 7.30
N CYS A 104 5.42 -13.32 6.82
CA CYS A 104 6.30 -12.56 7.72
C CYS A 104 5.52 -11.74 8.75
N ARG A 105 6.09 -11.64 9.96
CA ARG A 105 5.71 -10.68 11.00
C ARG A 105 6.64 -9.48 10.91
N VAL A 106 6.11 -8.34 10.49
CA VAL A 106 6.91 -7.14 10.23
C VAL A 106 6.50 -6.04 11.19
N VAL A 107 7.46 -5.43 11.87
CA VAL A 107 7.24 -4.22 12.68
C VAL A 107 7.64 -3.01 11.84
N GLU A 108 6.84 -1.95 11.86
CA GLU A 108 7.15 -0.67 11.24
C GLU A 108 6.95 0.45 12.25
N ALA A 109 7.83 1.45 12.24
CA ALA A 109 7.62 2.69 12.98
C ALA A 109 7.88 3.92 12.10
N GLY A 110 7.00 4.91 12.27
CA GLY A 110 6.81 5.96 11.29
C GLY A 110 5.79 5.52 10.25
N THR A 111 4.55 5.21 10.67
CA THR A 111 3.47 4.79 9.75
C THR A 111 3.22 5.84 8.66
N GLY A 112 3.29 7.13 9.03
CA GLY A 112 3.10 8.22 8.09
C GLY A 112 1.74 8.13 7.37
N SER A 113 1.75 8.26 6.04
CA SER A 113 0.52 8.15 5.23
C SER A 113 0.11 6.69 4.91
N GLY A 114 0.87 5.68 5.38
CA GLY A 114 0.59 4.26 5.14
C GLY A 114 1.14 3.70 3.82
N GLY A 115 2.01 4.44 3.12
CA GLY A 115 2.55 4.04 1.81
C GLY A 115 3.39 2.76 1.88
N MET A 116 4.37 2.71 2.79
CA MET A 116 5.18 1.51 2.99
C MET A 116 4.39 0.42 3.72
N THR A 117 3.53 0.78 4.68
CA THR A 117 2.60 -0.13 5.37
C THR A 117 1.74 -0.94 4.39
N MET A 118 1.17 -0.29 3.37
CA MET A 118 0.40 -0.92 2.31
C MET A 118 1.23 -1.90 1.46
N VAL A 119 2.48 -1.54 1.16
CA VAL A 119 3.40 -2.40 0.39
C VAL A 119 3.77 -3.64 1.21
N LEU A 120 4.07 -3.46 2.50
CA LEU A 120 4.35 -4.56 3.43
C LEU A 120 3.14 -5.48 3.58
N ALA A 121 1.94 -4.94 3.81
CA ALA A 121 0.72 -5.72 3.98
C ALA A 121 0.42 -6.59 2.74
N GLN A 122 0.59 -6.07 1.53
CA GLN A 122 0.45 -6.86 0.30
C GLN A 122 1.51 -7.97 0.19
N ALA A 123 2.76 -7.67 0.52
CA ALA A 123 3.87 -8.60 0.35
C ALA A 123 3.83 -9.80 1.31
N ILE A 124 3.22 -9.63 2.49
CA ILE A 124 3.18 -10.67 3.53
C ILE A 124 1.84 -11.43 3.59
N ALA A 125 0.83 -10.99 2.84
CA ALA A 125 -0.44 -11.69 2.73
C ALA A 125 -0.28 -13.14 2.22
N PRO A 126 -1.21 -14.06 2.55
CA PRO A 126 -2.42 -13.85 3.32
C PRO A 126 -2.26 -14.08 4.84
N THR A 127 -1.11 -14.61 5.30
CA THR A 127 -0.94 -15.06 6.69
C THR A 127 -0.02 -14.18 7.54
N GLY A 128 0.69 -13.22 6.94
CA GLY A 128 1.57 -12.31 7.66
C GLY A 128 0.82 -11.20 8.40
N ARG A 129 1.54 -10.44 9.22
CA ARG A 129 1.01 -9.29 9.94
C ARG A 129 2.03 -8.14 9.97
N VAL A 130 1.58 -6.93 9.68
CA VAL A 130 2.32 -5.69 9.94
C VAL A 130 1.90 -5.13 11.30
N TYR A 131 2.84 -4.77 12.16
CA TYR A 131 2.60 -4.04 13.40
C TYR A 131 3.12 -2.62 13.22
N SER A 132 2.20 -1.67 13.02
CA SER A 132 2.51 -0.32 12.54
C SER A 132 2.37 0.70 13.67
N TYR A 133 3.51 1.24 14.11
CA TYR A 133 3.62 2.22 15.17
C TYR A 133 3.65 3.65 14.62
N GLU A 134 2.86 4.53 15.23
CA GLU A 134 2.85 5.97 14.96
C GLU A 134 2.44 6.70 16.23
N VAL A 135 3.06 7.85 16.49
CA VAL A 135 2.79 8.66 17.69
C VAL A 135 1.71 9.71 17.43
N ARG A 136 1.51 10.12 16.17
CA ARG A 136 0.54 11.14 15.76
C ARG A 136 -0.83 10.52 15.38
N PRO A 137 -1.90 10.79 16.14
CA PRO A 137 -3.21 10.20 15.92
C PRO A 137 -3.78 10.45 14.52
N GLU A 138 -3.61 11.65 13.99
CA GLU A 138 -4.09 12.06 12.68
C GLU A 138 -3.40 11.33 11.54
N MET A 139 -2.11 11.01 11.69
CA MET A 139 -1.34 10.25 10.69
C MET A 139 -1.78 8.80 10.70
N GLN A 140 -1.94 8.20 11.88
CA GLN A 140 -2.42 6.83 11.99
C GLN A 140 -3.85 6.68 11.45
N ALA A 141 -4.74 7.65 11.73
CA ALA A 141 -6.09 7.66 11.19
C ALA A 141 -6.08 7.72 9.65
N LEU A 142 -5.22 8.56 9.06
CA LEU A 142 -5.07 8.64 7.60
C LEU A 142 -4.55 7.31 7.01
N ALA A 143 -3.51 6.72 7.60
CA ALA A 143 -2.96 5.46 7.14
C ALA A 143 -4.00 4.33 7.23
N ARG A 144 -4.74 4.24 8.34
CA ARG A 144 -5.84 3.28 8.50
C ARG A 144 -6.90 3.47 7.42
N GLN A 145 -7.38 4.70 7.21
CA GLN A 145 -8.36 4.99 6.16
C GLN A 145 -7.88 4.56 4.77
N ASN A 146 -6.61 4.84 4.46
CA ASN A 146 -5.99 4.43 3.19
C ASN A 146 -5.96 2.91 3.03
N LEU A 147 -5.55 2.17 4.06
CA LEU A 147 -5.49 0.70 4.01
C LEU A 147 -6.88 0.06 4.01
N GLU A 148 -7.85 0.61 4.72
CA GLU A 148 -9.25 0.18 4.68
C GLU A 148 -9.84 0.37 3.28
N ALA A 149 -9.60 1.53 2.64
CA ALA A 149 -10.04 1.80 1.28
C ALA A 149 -9.45 0.81 0.25
N LEU A 150 -8.31 0.19 0.57
CA LEU A 150 -7.65 -0.82 -0.25
C LEU A 150 -7.98 -2.26 0.16
N GLY A 151 -8.67 -2.48 1.27
CA GLY A 151 -8.95 -3.82 1.80
C GLY A 151 -7.73 -4.52 2.39
N LEU A 152 -6.75 -3.75 2.88
CA LEU A 152 -5.48 -4.25 3.43
C LEU A 152 -5.37 -4.07 4.95
N ALA A 153 -6.33 -3.38 5.57
CA ALA A 153 -6.29 -3.06 7.00
C ALA A 153 -6.26 -4.31 7.89
N ASP A 154 -6.88 -5.42 7.48
CA ASP A 154 -6.91 -6.67 8.25
C ASP A 154 -5.52 -7.29 8.45
N GLY A 155 -4.59 -7.04 7.52
CA GLY A 155 -3.20 -7.48 7.61
C GLY A 155 -2.34 -6.60 8.53
N VAL A 156 -2.90 -5.55 9.11
CA VAL A 156 -2.16 -4.52 9.87
C VAL A 156 -2.73 -4.32 11.25
N GLU A 157 -1.88 -4.30 12.26
CA GLU A 157 -2.20 -3.87 13.62
C GLU A 157 -1.64 -2.48 13.83
N PHE A 158 -2.51 -1.47 13.87
CA PHE A 158 -2.11 -0.08 14.10
C PHE A 158 -2.01 0.21 15.60
N LYS A 159 -0.87 0.77 16.02
CA LYS A 159 -0.57 1.07 17.43
C LYS A 159 -0.21 2.53 17.59
N LEU A 160 -1.10 3.29 18.23
CA LEU A 160 -0.86 4.70 18.56
C LEU A 160 0.06 4.75 19.78
N ARG A 161 1.38 4.82 19.56
CA ARG A 161 2.36 4.78 20.65
C ARG A 161 3.69 5.41 20.24
N ASP A 162 4.39 5.97 21.23
CA ASP A 162 5.80 6.31 21.11
C ASP A 162 6.67 5.05 21.21
N ILE A 163 7.59 4.89 20.27
CA ILE A 163 8.52 3.77 20.21
C ILE A 163 9.71 3.93 21.17
N THR A 164 9.85 5.07 21.86
CA THR A 164 10.77 5.20 22.99
C THR A 164 10.49 4.14 24.07
N GLU A 165 9.21 3.79 24.26
CA GLU A 165 8.72 2.73 25.15
C GLU A 165 8.97 1.31 24.60
N GLY A 166 9.39 1.20 23.34
CA GLY A 166 9.65 -0.05 22.64
C GLY A 166 8.44 -0.67 21.94
N PHE A 167 8.68 -1.86 21.39
CA PHE A 167 7.71 -2.64 20.64
C PHE A 167 7.16 -3.78 21.51
N ASP A 168 5.87 -4.09 21.36
CA ASP A 168 5.23 -5.21 22.07
C ASP A 168 5.69 -6.54 21.47
N GLU A 169 6.01 -6.52 20.18
CA GLU A 169 6.38 -7.71 19.44
C GLU A 169 7.72 -8.25 19.93
N ARG A 170 7.76 -9.58 19.98
CA ARG A 170 8.98 -10.37 20.05
C ARG A 170 8.96 -11.33 18.87
N ASN A 171 10.13 -11.68 18.37
CA ASN A 171 10.31 -12.59 17.25
C ASN A 171 9.66 -12.07 15.95
N ALA A 172 9.85 -10.80 15.61
CA ALA A 172 9.53 -10.27 14.29
C ALA A 172 10.59 -10.71 13.26
N ASP A 173 10.17 -11.05 12.04
CA ASP A 173 11.07 -11.42 10.95
C ASP A 173 11.86 -10.22 10.44
N ALA A 174 11.21 -9.05 10.41
CA ALA A 174 11.81 -7.81 9.94
C ALA A 174 11.23 -6.60 10.67
N LEU A 175 12.01 -5.51 10.71
CA LEU A 175 11.62 -4.24 11.33
C LEU A 175 12.07 -3.08 10.44
N PHE A 176 11.15 -2.18 10.12
CA PHE A 176 11.41 -0.99 9.31
C PHE A 176 11.24 0.30 10.13
N LEU A 177 12.24 1.18 10.09
CA LEU A 177 12.21 2.50 10.74
C LEU A 177 12.29 3.62 9.69
N ASP A 178 11.21 4.40 9.57
CA ASP A 178 11.18 5.68 8.85
C ASP A 178 10.89 6.81 9.84
N VAL A 179 11.88 7.06 10.69
CA VAL A 179 11.84 8.08 11.75
C VAL A 179 13.09 8.97 11.68
N PRO A 180 13.10 10.17 12.28
CA PRO A 180 14.23 11.09 12.15
C PRO A 180 15.55 10.57 12.73
N THR A 181 15.50 9.79 13.81
CA THR A 181 16.66 9.32 14.57
C THR A 181 16.62 7.81 14.86
N PRO A 182 16.64 6.94 13.83
CA PRO A 182 16.47 5.49 14.03
C PRO A 182 17.56 4.86 14.91
N TRP A 183 18.75 5.47 15.00
CA TRP A 183 19.85 5.01 15.85
C TRP A 183 19.50 5.02 17.35
N ASP A 184 18.57 5.88 17.78
CA ASP A 184 18.12 5.95 19.19
C ASP A 184 17.26 4.74 19.58
N TYR A 185 16.74 3.99 18.59
CA TYR A 185 15.79 2.90 18.78
C TYR A 185 16.37 1.52 18.45
N LEU A 186 17.68 1.42 18.21
CA LEU A 186 18.34 0.14 17.89
C LEU A 186 18.17 -0.92 19.00
N PRO A 187 18.26 -0.58 20.30
CA PRO A 187 18.00 -1.56 21.36
C PRO A 187 16.57 -2.12 21.32
N GLN A 188 15.57 -1.26 21.10
CA GLN A 188 14.16 -1.64 20.99
C GLN A 188 13.95 -2.52 19.75
N ALA A 189 14.54 -2.15 18.62
CA ALA A 189 14.46 -2.92 17.38
C ALA A 189 15.10 -4.31 17.54
N HIS A 190 16.29 -4.39 18.16
CA HIS A 190 16.97 -5.65 18.45
C HIS A 190 16.13 -6.55 19.35
N ALA A 191 15.48 -5.99 20.39
CA ALA A 191 14.61 -6.75 21.28
C ALA A 191 13.36 -7.31 20.59
N ALA A 192 12.87 -6.65 19.53
CA ALA A 192 11.68 -7.06 18.80
C ALA A 192 11.94 -8.16 17.76
N LEU A 193 13.14 -8.18 17.16
CA LEU A 193 13.51 -9.09 16.08
C LEU A 193 13.83 -10.52 16.56
N ILE A 194 13.62 -11.51 15.70
CA ILE A 194 14.23 -12.83 15.85
C ILE A 194 15.76 -12.74 15.73
N GLY A 195 16.46 -13.75 16.24
CA GLY A 195 17.86 -13.98 15.88
C GLY A 195 17.99 -14.16 14.36
N GLY A 196 18.76 -13.28 13.71
CA GLY A 196 18.90 -13.24 12.25
C GLY A 196 17.80 -12.46 11.51
N GLY A 197 16.95 -11.73 12.23
CA GLY A 197 15.95 -10.83 11.65
C GLY A 197 16.56 -9.62 10.94
N PHE A 198 15.78 -8.96 10.08
CA PHE A 198 16.26 -7.87 9.23
C PHE A 198 15.79 -6.50 9.73
N LEU A 199 16.73 -5.59 9.94
CA LEU A 199 16.44 -4.17 10.20
C LEU A 199 16.64 -3.36 8.91
N GLY A 200 15.67 -2.51 8.57
CA GLY A 200 15.80 -1.53 7.50
C GLY A 200 15.47 -0.13 8.00
N CYS A 201 16.24 0.86 7.54
CA CYS A 201 15.98 2.27 7.79
C CYS A 201 16.09 3.03 6.47
N ILE A 202 15.30 4.09 6.30
CA ILE A 202 15.47 5.06 5.20
C ILE A 202 15.93 6.40 5.80
N LEU A 203 17.03 6.93 5.28
CA LEU A 203 17.67 8.12 5.83
C LEU A 203 17.94 9.12 4.69
N PRO A 204 17.43 10.37 4.79
CA PRO A 204 17.58 11.33 3.71
C PRO A 204 18.99 11.92 3.58
N THR A 205 19.86 11.78 4.58
CA THR A 205 21.20 12.39 4.57
C THR A 205 22.31 11.43 4.97
N ALA A 206 23.51 11.62 4.42
CA ALA A 206 24.70 10.86 4.80
C ALA A 206 25.08 11.07 6.28
N ASN A 207 24.83 12.26 6.84
CA ASN A 207 25.10 12.56 8.25
C ASN A 207 24.28 11.69 9.20
N GLN A 208 23.05 11.36 8.83
CA GLN A 208 22.21 10.42 9.59
C GLN A 208 22.74 8.98 9.51
N VAL A 209 23.34 8.60 8.39
CA VAL A 209 23.93 7.25 8.21
C VAL A 209 25.19 7.08 9.06
N SER A 210 25.96 8.14 9.26
CA SER A 210 27.19 8.11 10.05
C SER A 210 27.00 8.13 11.57
N ARG A 211 25.75 8.18 12.07
CA ARG A 211 25.42 8.12 13.49
C ARG A 211 25.39 6.68 13.98
#